data_AF-A0A3D5RTW9-F1
#
_entry.id   AF-A0A3D5RTW9-F1
#
_cell.length_a   1.000
_cell.length_b   1.000
_cell.length_c   1.000
_cell.angle_alpha   90.00
_cell.angle_beta   90.00
_cell.angle_gamma   90.00
#
_symmetry.space_group_name_H-M   'P 1'
#
loop_
_entity.id
_entity.type
_entity.pdbx_description
1 polymer ?
#
loop_
_entity_poly.entity_id
_entity_poly.type
_entity_poly.pdbx_seq_one_letter_code
_entity_poly.pdbx_strand_id
1 'polypeptide(L)'
;MLTVAANERYDLKCDLNKNRMFITIKGLWKSKEGYLEDLEDACRKMQSGFTIHVDLTSMKPCGDIGIVHEHAQNTLMRYGLANTAEVQEDRALLRLTMAKYSDKSGMKKRVFFSHAEAEQWLDSLAK
;
A
#
# COMPACT_ATOMS: atom_id res chain seq x y z
N MET A 1 -15.44 -8.13 -1.96
CA MET A 1 -13.97 -8.15 -1.91
C MET A 1 -13.45 -9.04 -3.02
N LEU A 2 -12.50 -8.57 -3.81
CA LEU A 2 -11.85 -9.27 -4.92
C LEU A 2 -10.38 -9.50 -4.56
N THR A 3 -9.88 -10.71 -4.72
CA THR A 3 -8.44 -10.99 -4.55
C THR A 3 -7.77 -10.88 -5.90
N VAL A 4 -6.75 -10.02 -6.00
CA VAL A 4 -5.93 -9.86 -7.22
C VAL A 4 -4.72 -10.77 -7.13
N ALA A 5 -4.06 -10.80 -5.98
CA ALA A 5 -2.93 -11.67 -5.72
C ALA A 5 -2.87 -12.07 -4.25
N ALA A 6 -2.39 -13.28 -3.98
CA ALA A 6 -2.09 -13.75 -2.64
C ALA A 6 -0.94 -14.76 -2.71
N ASN A 7 0.19 -14.41 -2.09
CA ASN A 7 1.37 -15.25 -2.10
C ASN A 7 2.22 -15.02 -0.83
N GLU A 8 3.39 -15.65 -0.78
CA GLU A 8 4.29 -15.59 0.37
C GLU A 8 4.91 -14.19 0.59
N ARG A 9 4.91 -13.33 -0.43
CA ARG A 9 5.54 -11.99 -0.42
C ARG A 9 4.52 -10.88 -0.18
N TYR A 10 3.32 -11.03 -0.70
CA TYR A 10 2.24 -10.06 -0.51
C TYR A 10 0.86 -10.63 -0.72
N ASP A 11 -0.13 -9.94 -0.15
CA ASP A 11 -1.53 -10.07 -0.52
C ASP A 11 -2.02 -8.74 -1.09
N LEU A 12 -2.82 -8.82 -2.14
CA LEU A 12 -3.43 -7.68 -2.81
C LEU A 12 -4.91 -7.96 -3.05
N LYS A 13 -5.76 -7.18 -2.39
CA LYS A 13 -7.22 -7.30 -2.46
C LYS A 13 -7.85 -5.94 -2.73
N CYS A 14 -9.00 -5.95 -3.39
CA CYS A 14 -9.78 -4.77 -3.69
C CYS A 14 -11.19 -4.93 -3.11
N ASP A 15 -11.67 -3.91 -2.41
CA ASP A 15 -13.08 -3.73 -2.09
C ASP A 15 -13.66 -2.63 -2.98
N LEU A 16 -14.39 -3.06 -4.01
CA LEU A 16 -15.00 -2.16 -4.98
C LEU A 16 -16.13 -1.33 -4.36
N ASN A 17 -16.78 -1.83 -3.30
CA ASN A 17 -17.86 -1.09 -2.64
C ASN A 17 -17.29 0.07 -1.82
N LYS A 18 -16.17 -0.15 -1.13
CA LYS A 18 -15.46 0.91 -0.38
C LYS A 18 -14.53 1.76 -1.27
N ASN A 19 -14.38 1.40 -2.55
CA ASN A 19 -13.32 1.89 -3.43
C ASN A 19 -11.95 1.89 -2.70
N ARG A 20 -11.61 0.75 -2.06
CA ARG A 20 -10.40 0.59 -1.26
C ARG A 20 -9.57 -0.62 -1.68
N MET A 21 -8.26 -0.43 -1.75
CA MET A 21 -7.29 -1.50 -1.93
C MET A 21 -6.68 -1.88 -0.58
N PHE A 22 -6.46 -3.17 -0.36
CA PHE A 22 -5.79 -3.72 0.80
C PHE A 22 -4.52 -4.41 0.35
N ILE A 23 -3.39 -3.98 0.88
CA ILE A 23 -2.06 -4.50 0.55
C ILE A 23 -1.44 -4.99 1.84
N THR A 24 -0.97 -6.24 1.86
CA THR A 24 -0.15 -6.76 2.96
C THR A 24 1.20 -7.12 2.40
N ILE A 25 2.28 -6.51 2.91
CA ILE A 25 3.66 -6.79 2.52
C ILE A 25 4.27 -7.74 3.55
N LYS A 26 4.73 -8.90 3.09
CA LYS A 26 5.22 -10.00 3.94
C LYS A 26 6.71 -10.24 3.73
N GLY A 27 7.41 -10.44 4.84
CA GLY A 27 8.76 -10.99 4.87
C GLY A 27 9.80 -10.15 4.13
N LEU A 28 10.83 -10.85 3.63
CA LEU A 28 11.93 -10.27 2.87
C LEU A 28 11.74 -10.59 1.39
N TRP A 29 11.69 -9.56 0.55
CA TRP A 29 11.56 -9.76 -0.89
C TRP A 29 12.92 -9.97 -1.52
N LYS A 30 13.09 -11.13 -2.16
CA LYS A 30 14.28 -11.44 -2.96
C LYS A 30 14.11 -11.06 -4.44
N SER A 31 12.86 -10.96 -4.90
CA SER A 31 12.48 -10.60 -6.27
C SER A 31 11.22 -9.75 -6.25
N LYS A 32 11.16 -8.79 -7.18
CA LYS A 32 10.03 -7.87 -7.41
C LYS A 32 8.97 -8.41 -8.38
N GLU A 33 9.21 -9.58 -8.97
CA GLU A 33 8.38 -10.12 -10.05
C GLU A 33 6.91 -10.27 -9.65
N GLY A 34 6.02 -9.76 -10.51
CA GLY A 34 4.57 -9.86 -10.41
C GLY A 34 3.92 -8.75 -9.59
N TYR A 35 4.63 -8.12 -8.65
CA TYR A 35 4.00 -7.15 -7.75
C TYR A 35 3.51 -5.89 -8.48
N LEU A 36 4.31 -5.35 -9.40
CA LEU A 36 3.94 -4.13 -10.10
C LEU A 36 2.84 -4.40 -11.13
N GLU A 37 2.89 -5.55 -11.78
CA GLU A 37 1.86 -6.02 -12.71
C GLU A 37 0.52 -6.22 -11.98
N ASP A 38 0.53 -6.96 -10.86
CA ASP A 38 -0.67 -7.19 -10.04
C ASP A 38 -1.22 -5.87 -9.47
N LEU A 39 -0.35 -4.95 -9.08
CA LEU A 39 -0.73 -3.61 -8.61
C LEU A 39 -1.40 -2.80 -9.71
N GLU A 40 -0.86 -2.80 -10.92
CA GLU A 40 -1.46 -2.12 -12.06
C GLU A 40 -2.83 -2.72 -12.41
N ASP A 41 -2.93 -4.04 -12.40
CA ASP A 41 -4.18 -4.76 -12.61
C ASP A 41 -5.21 -4.45 -11.53
N ALA A 42 -4.80 -4.29 -10.27
CA ALA A 42 -5.68 -3.85 -9.20
C ALA A 42 -6.16 -2.42 -9.43
N CYS A 43 -5.25 -1.49 -9.76
CA CYS A 43 -5.58 -0.09 -10.05
C CYS A 43 -6.63 0.06 -11.17
N ARG A 44 -6.52 -0.73 -12.24
CA ARG A 44 -7.49 -0.70 -13.35
C ARG A 44 -8.92 -1.08 -12.95
N LYS A 45 -9.09 -1.74 -11.80
CA LYS A 45 -10.41 -2.13 -11.26
C LYS A 45 -10.97 -1.10 -10.28
N MET A 46 -10.15 -0.13 -9.84
CA MET A 46 -10.55 0.91 -8.89
C MET A 46 -11.06 2.15 -9.61
N GLN A 47 -11.88 2.93 -8.92
CA GLN A 47 -12.28 4.26 -9.39
C GLN A 47 -11.29 5.30 -8.86
N SER A 48 -11.04 6.37 -9.62
CA SER A 48 -10.25 7.51 -9.13
C SER A 48 -10.77 8.02 -7.79
N GLY A 49 -9.87 8.44 -6.91
CA GLY A 49 -10.18 8.78 -5.53
C GLY A 49 -10.15 7.58 -4.58
N PHE A 50 -9.68 6.41 -5.04
CA PHE A 50 -9.59 5.23 -4.18
C PHE A 50 -8.61 5.42 -3.02
N THR A 51 -8.81 4.62 -1.99
CA THR A 51 -7.94 4.60 -0.80
C THR A 51 -7.16 3.31 -0.70
N ILE A 52 -6.07 3.30 0.06
CA ILE A 52 -5.29 2.09 0.32
C ILE A 52 -5.11 1.90 1.82
N HIS A 53 -5.35 0.67 2.27
CA HIS A 53 -4.91 0.18 3.56
C HIS A 53 -3.70 -0.74 3.34
N VAL A 54 -2.52 -0.32 3.80
CA VAL A 54 -1.27 -1.09 3.69
C VAL A 54 -0.88 -1.64 5.04
N ASP A 55 -0.59 -2.93 5.11
CA ASP A 55 -0.01 -3.60 6.27
C ASP A 55 1.46 -3.92 6.00
N LEU A 56 2.34 -3.34 6.82
CA LEU A 56 3.78 -3.49 6.78
C LEU A 56 4.33 -4.17 8.05
N THR A 57 3.48 -4.69 8.94
CA THR A 57 3.89 -5.30 10.22
C THR A 57 4.90 -6.44 10.04
N SER A 58 4.68 -7.25 9.01
CA SER A 58 5.52 -8.39 8.65
C SER A 58 6.63 -8.06 7.65
N MET A 59 6.76 -6.81 7.22
CA MET A 59 7.76 -6.38 6.24
C MET A 59 9.17 -6.42 6.84
N LYS A 60 10.13 -6.95 6.09
CA LYS A 60 11.57 -6.85 6.37
C LYS A 60 12.24 -5.94 5.34
N PRO A 61 12.91 -4.85 5.76
CA PRO A 61 13.62 -3.98 4.83
C PRO A 61 14.69 -4.73 4.02
N CYS A 62 14.78 -4.42 2.72
CA CYS A 62 15.81 -4.91 1.80
C CYS A 62 16.36 -3.71 1.00
N GLY A 63 17.64 -3.73 0.63
CA GLY A 63 18.30 -2.60 -0.04
C GLY A 63 17.70 -2.22 -1.40
N ASP A 64 17.34 -3.22 -2.22
CA ASP A 64 16.93 -2.98 -3.62
C ASP A 64 15.43 -2.80 -3.85
N ILE A 65 14.61 -2.88 -2.79
CA ILE A 65 13.15 -2.75 -2.93
C ILE A 65 12.67 -1.30 -3.01
N GLY A 66 13.54 -0.33 -2.71
CA GLY A 66 13.16 1.09 -2.72
C GLY A 66 12.64 1.59 -4.06
N ILE A 67 13.27 1.16 -5.16
CA ILE A 67 12.83 1.49 -6.53
C ILE A 67 11.45 0.92 -6.80
N VAL A 68 11.15 -0.27 -6.28
CA VAL A 68 9.85 -0.93 -6.45
C VAL A 68 8.76 -0.16 -5.70
N HIS A 69 9.02 0.26 -4.46
CA HIS A 69 8.06 1.07 -3.71
C HIS A 69 7.83 2.45 -4.35
N GLU A 70 8.89 3.12 -4.80
CA GLU A 70 8.78 4.40 -5.48
C GLU A 70 7.94 4.26 -6.77
N HIS A 71 8.22 3.23 -7.58
CA HIS A 71 7.44 2.96 -8.79
C HIS A 71 5.98 2.61 -8.47
N ALA A 72 5.74 1.75 -7.49
CA ALA A 72 4.40 1.39 -7.04
C ALA A 72 3.59 2.62 -6.62
N GLN A 73 4.17 3.50 -5.81
CA GLN A 73 3.50 4.73 -5.37
C GLN A 73 3.21 5.68 -6.52
N ASN A 74 4.15 5.85 -7.45
CA ASN A 74 3.92 6.66 -8.65
C ASN A 74 2.79 6.09 -9.51
N THR A 75 2.72 4.77 -9.69
CA THR A 75 1.62 4.10 -10.38
C THR A 75 0.30 4.37 -9.66
N LEU A 76 0.22 4.14 -8.35
CA LEU A 76 -0.99 4.38 -7.55
C LEU A 76 -1.48 5.84 -7.68
N MET A 77 -0.58 6.80 -7.58
CA MET A 77 -0.88 8.23 -7.73
C MET A 77 -1.41 8.56 -9.12
N ARG A 78 -0.82 7.98 -10.17
CA ARG A 78 -1.28 8.16 -11.56
C ARG A 78 -2.71 7.64 -11.79
N TYR A 79 -3.11 6.59 -11.08
CA TYR A 79 -4.47 6.04 -11.15
C TYR A 79 -5.46 6.75 -10.22
N GLY A 80 -5.04 7.81 -9.52
CA GLY A 80 -5.93 8.65 -8.71
C GLY A 80 -6.05 8.23 -7.25
N LEU A 81 -5.01 7.62 -6.66
CA LEU A 81 -4.95 7.38 -5.22
C LEU A 81 -5.21 8.68 -4.43
N ALA A 82 -6.18 8.65 -3.50
CA ALA A 82 -6.50 9.77 -2.63
C ALA A 82 -5.70 9.77 -1.32
N ASN A 83 -5.75 8.66 -0.58
CA ASN A 83 -5.15 8.54 0.75
C ASN A 83 -4.72 7.10 1.06
N THR A 84 -3.64 6.98 1.82
CA THR A 84 -3.07 5.72 2.28
C THR A 84 -3.01 5.64 3.80
N ALA A 85 -3.53 4.57 4.38
CA ALA A 85 -3.26 4.20 5.77
C ALA A 85 -2.18 3.12 5.80
N GLU A 86 -1.08 3.37 6.50
CA GLU A 86 0.01 2.41 6.69
C GLU A 86 -0.02 1.88 8.12
N VAL A 87 -0.24 0.58 8.29
CA VAL A 87 -0.11 -0.11 9.57
C VAL A 87 1.29 -0.68 9.68
N GLN A 88 2.01 -0.30 10.72
CA GLN A 88 3.35 -0.81 10.99
C GLN A 88 3.59 -0.88 12.49
N GLU A 89 4.53 -1.73 12.91
CA GLU A 89 5.07 -1.69 14.27
C GLU A 89 5.97 -0.45 14.45
N ASP A 90 6.26 -0.07 15.71
CA ASP A 90 7.15 1.06 16.00
C ASP A 90 8.61 0.77 15.59
N ARG A 91 8.87 0.95 14.29
CA ARG A 91 10.15 0.74 13.63
C ARG A 91 10.56 2.06 12.98
N ALA A 92 11.24 2.92 13.74
CA ALA A 92 11.60 4.27 13.31
C ALA A 92 12.32 4.32 11.95
N LEU A 93 13.21 3.37 11.66
CA LEU A 93 13.94 3.29 10.38
C LEU A 93 13.03 2.96 9.19
N LEU A 94 12.08 2.04 9.38
CA LEU A 94 11.08 1.71 8.35
C LEU A 94 10.20 2.93 8.09
N ARG A 95 9.74 3.61 9.14
CA ARG A 95 8.95 4.85 9.03
C ARG A 95 9.67 5.92 8.22
N LEU A 96 10.95 6.18 8.52
CA LEU A 96 11.77 7.16 7.80
C LEU A 96 11.93 6.79 6.32
N THR A 97 12.16 5.50 6.04
CA THR A 97 12.36 5.01 4.67
C THR A 97 11.07 5.12 3.85
N MET A 98 9.95 4.70 4.42
CA MET A 98 8.64 4.82 3.76
C MET A 98 8.21 6.28 3.59
N ALA A 99 8.54 7.17 4.54
CA ALA A 99 8.28 8.60 4.42
C ALA A 99 9.04 9.22 3.24
N LYS A 100 10.32 8.87 3.08
CA LYS A 100 11.13 9.32 1.93
C LYS A 100 10.50 8.93 0.59
N TYR A 101 9.88 7.76 0.49
CA TYR A 101 9.21 7.34 -0.75
C TYR A 101 7.91 8.12 -0.98
N SER A 102 7.09 8.30 0.06
CA SER A 102 5.84 9.06 -0.07
C SER A 102 6.07 10.53 -0.41
N ASP A 103 7.11 11.14 0.16
CA ASP A 103 7.45 12.54 -0.09
C ASP A 103 7.85 12.75 -1.56
N LYS A 104 8.58 11.78 -2.13
CA LYS A 104 8.96 11.81 -3.54
C LYS A 104 7.79 11.58 -4.50
N SER A 105 6.89 10.65 -4.18
CA SER A 105 5.76 10.29 -5.04
C SER A 105 4.56 11.24 -4.89
N GLY A 106 4.55 12.07 -3.85
CA GLY A 106 3.39 12.89 -3.48
C GLY A 106 2.25 12.10 -2.84
N MET A 107 2.50 10.83 -2.47
CA MET A 107 1.50 9.97 -1.84
C MET A 107 1.12 10.49 -0.46
N LYS A 108 -0.16 10.84 -0.29
CA LYS A 108 -0.72 11.21 1.00
C LYS A 108 -0.89 9.97 1.86
N LYS A 109 -0.22 9.95 3.01
CA LYS A 109 -0.31 8.82 3.93
C LYS A 109 -0.42 9.22 5.38
N ARG A 110 -0.98 8.31 6.18
CA ARG A 110 -0.96 8.37 7.63
C ARG A 110 -0.57 7.00 8.19
N VAL A 111 0.28 7.03 9.21
CA VAL A 111 0.77 5.83 9.88
C VAL A 111 -0.11 5.51 11.08
N PHE A 112 -0.39 4.22 11.27
CA PHE A 112 -1.17 3.66 12.36
C PHE A 112 -0.45 2.45 12.96
N PHE A 113 -0.84 2.10 14.18
CA PHE A 113 -0.37 0.91 14.90
C PHE A 113 -1.48 -0.14 15.08
N SER A 114 -2.67 0.15 14.52
CA SER A 114 -3.85 -0.71 14.59
C SER A 114 -4.57 -0.69 13.25
N HIS A 115 -4.92 -1.88 12.75
CA HIS A 115 -5.76 -2.04 11.57
C HIS A 115 -7.13 -1.38 11.73
N ALA A 116 -7.72 -1.50 12.92
CA ALA A 116 -9.04 -0.94 13.19
C ALA A 116 -9.03 0.59 13.09
N GLU A 117 -8.01 1.24 13.64
CA GLU A 117 -7.88 2.71 13.58
C GLU A 117 -7.59 3.19 12.15
N ALA A 118 -6.73 2.47 11.43
CA ALA A 118 -6.43 2.75 10.03
C ALA A 118 -7.68 2.67 9.16
N GLU A 119 -8.48 1.61 9.33
CA GLU A 119 -9.72 1.43 8.59
C GLU A 119 -10.76 2.50 8.92
N GLN A 120 -10.97 2.79 10.21
CA GLN A 120 -11.88 3.85 10.66
C GLN A 120 -11.51 5.22 10.10
N TRP A 121 -10.21 5.55 10.08
CA TRP A 121 -9.76 6.80 9.49
C TRP A 121 -10.06 6.86 8.00
N LEU A 122 -9.77 5.80 7.25
CA LEU A 122 -10.10 5.77 5.81
C LEU A 122 -11.61 5.84 5.58
N ASP A 123 -12.42 5.19 6.41
CA ASP A 123 -13.88 5.26 6.35
C ASP A 123 -14.39 6.68 6.64
N SER A 124 -13.74 7.43 7.54
CA SER A 124 -14.09 8.83 7.81
C SER A 124 -13.78 9.79 6.66
N LEU A 125 -12.97 9.37 5.68
CA LEU A 125 -12.62 10.16 4.51
C LEU A 125 -13.53 9.89 3.31
N ALA A 126 -14.25 8.75 3.32
CA ALA A 126 -15.24 8.44 2.30
C ALA A 126 -16.45 9.37 2.51
N LYS A 127 -16.72 10.24 1.54
CA LYS A 127 -17.93 11.05 1.49
C LYS A 127 -19.06 10.31 0.79
#